data_AF-A0A6G1DY29-F1
#
_entry.id   AF-A0A6G1DY29-F1
#
_cell.length_a   1.000
_cell.length_b   1.000
_cell.length_c   1.000
_cell.angle_alpha   90.00
_cell.angle_beta   90.00
_cell.angle_gamma   90.00
#
_symmetry.space_group_name_H-M   'P 1'
#
loop_
_entity.id
_entity.type
_entity.pdbx_description
1 polymer ?
#
loop_
_entity_poly.entity_id
_entity_poly.type
_entity_poly.pdbx_seq_one_letter_code
_entity_poly.pdbx_strand_id
1 'polypeptide(L)'
;NSGARKLMCIRVIGAASNQGYARICDVIVAVIKDAVPQMPLERSKVIRPVIVRTCKEFKSKDGIIICYDDNAAVIIDQKGNPK
;
A
#
# COMPACT_ATOMS: atom_id res chain seq x y z
N ASN A 1 -11.80 4.64 -8.95
CA ASN A 1 -11.33 3.35 -8.39
C ASN A 1 -10.44 2.66 -9.38
N SER A 2 -9.25 2.23 -8.96
CA SER A 2 -8.18 1.69 -9.83
C SER A 2 -8.48 0.32 -10.44
N GLY A 3 -9.44 -0.43 -9.88
CA GLY A 3 -9.82 -1.77 -10.34
C GLY A 3 -9.05 -2.92 -9.69
N ALA A 4 -8.07 -2.65 -8.83
CA ALA A 4 -7.41 -3.70 -8.03
C ALA A 4 -8.23 -4.05 -6.78
N ARG A 5 -8.42 -5.35 -6.51
CA ARG A 5 -9.15 -5.85 -5.32
C ARG A 5 -8.21 -6.33 -4.22
N LYS A 6 -7.17 -7.07 -4.60
CA LYS A 6 -6.17 -7.60 -3.66
C LYS A 6 -4.77 -7.41 -4.21
N LEU A 7 -3.88 -7.03 -3.31
CA LEU A 7 -2.46 -6.82 -3.58
C LEU A 7 -1.63 -7.65 -2.60
N MET A 8 -0.49 -8.12 -3.08
CA MET A 8 0.52 -8.82 -2.27
C MET A 8 1.76 -7.94 -2.20
N CYS A 9 2.17 -7.55 -1.00
CA CYS A 9 3.43 -6.85 -0.78
C CYS A 9 4.61 -7.78 -1.09
N ILE A 10 5.60 -7.25 -1.82
CA ILE A 10 6.85 -7.94 -2.14
C ILE A 10 8.00 -7.34 -1.35
N ARG A 11 8.05 -6.00 -1.28
CA ARG A 11 9.17 -5.28 -0.67
C ARG A 11 8.74 -3.90 -0.20
N VAL A 12 9.32 -3.43 0.90
CA VAL A 12 9.16 -2.04 1.37
C VAL A 12 10.24 -1.16 0.73
N ILE A 13 9.86 0.02 0.20
CA ILE A 13 10.81 0.99 -0.37
C ILE A 13 11.16 2.03 0.69
N GLY A 14 12.42 2.42 0.80
CA GLY A 14 12.83 3.59 1.59
C GLY A 14 13.06 3.33 3.08
N ALA A 15 12.71 2.16 3.62
CA ALA A 15 13.18 1.78 4.94
C ALA A 15 14.71 1.63 4.89
N ALA A 16 15.43 2.47 5.65
CA ALA A 16 16.87 2.39 5.82
C ALA A 16 17.28 0.96 6.22
N SER A 17 17.73 0.22 5.21
CA SER A 17 18.40 -1.08 5.15
C SER A 17 18.07 -2.23 6.12
N ASN A 18 17.22 -2.14 7.14
CA ASN A 18 17.14 -3.19 8.16
C ASN A 18 15.81 -3.41 8.87
N GLN A 19 14.75 -2.65 8.59
CA GLN A 19 13.56 -2.72 9.45
C GLN A 19 12.47 -3.69 9.03
N GLY A 20 12.45 -4.31 7.85
CA GLY A 20 11.49 -5.39 7.52
C GLY A 20 9.99 -5.05 7.64
N TYR A 21 9.64 -3.82 8.03
CA TYR A 21 8.29 -3.35 8.34
C TYR A 21 8.00 -2.07 7.56
N ALA A 22 6.75 -1.90 7.16
CA ALA A 22 6.22 -0.66 6.60
C ALA A 22 5.15 -0.09 7.52
N ARG A 23 5.02 1.24 7.54
CA ARG A 23 4.01 1.99 8.30
C ARG A 23 3.08 2.72 7.34
N ILE A 24 2.09 3.40 7.92
CA ILE A 24 1.23 4.33 7.17
C ILE A 24 2.11 5.39 6.49
N CYS A 25 1.75 5.77 5.27
CA CYS A 25 2.48 6.67 4.36
C CYS A 25 3.73 6.10 3.68
N ASP A 26 4.11 4.85 3.95
CA ASP A 26 5.23 4.22 3.23
C ASP A 26 4.80 3.69 1.86
N VAL A 27 5.71 3.81 0.88
CA VAL A 27 5.56 3.22 -0.46
C VAL A 27 6.12 1.80 -0.43
N ILE A 28 5.34 0.86 -0.94
CA ILE A 28 5.76 -0.55 -1.08
C ILE A 28 5.80 -0.96 -2.55
N VAL A 29 6.55 -2.01 -2.88
CA VAL A 29 6.41 -2.76 -4.13
C VAL A 29 5.40 -3.86 -3.87
N ALA A 30 4.34 -3.91 -4.67
CA ALA A 30 3.31 -4.93 -4.56
C ALA A 30 2.94 -5.48 -5.94
N VAL A 31 2.38 -6.70 -5.96
CA VAL A 31 1.80 -7.32 -7.15
C VAL A 31 0.29 -7.48 -6.98
N ILE A 32 -0.45 -7.21 -8.04
CA ILE A 32 -1.90 -7.39 -8.05
C ILE A 32 -2.22 -8.89 -8.11
N LYS A 33 -2.93 -9.40 -7.09
CA LYS A 33 -3.38 -10.79 -7.02
C LYS A 33 -4.77 -10.96 -7.61
N ASP A 34 -5.62 -9.97 -7.41
CA ASP A 34 -7.00 -9.96 -7.90
C ASP A 34 -7.34 -8.57 -8.46
N ALA A 35 -7.91 -8.55 -9.65
CA ALA A 35 -8.26 -7.36 -10.41
C ALA A 35 -9.64 -7.54 -11.06
N VAL A 36 -10.38 -6.45 -11.17
CA VAL A 36 -11.64 -6.41 -11.90
C VAL A 36 -11.35 -6.54 -13.41
N PRO A 37 -12.03 -7.45 -14.13
CA PRO A 37 -11.91 -7.56 -15.58
C PRO A 37 -12.23 -6.23 -16.28
N GLN A 38 -11.66 -5.98 -17.47
CA GLN A 38 -11.88 -4.78 -18.29
C GLN A 38 -11.39 -3.45 -17.68
N MET A 39 -10.68 -3.49 -16.55
CA MET A 39 -9.99 -2.32 -15.98
C MET A 39 -8.53 -2.27 -16.44
N PRO A 40 -7.88 -1.08 -16.44
CA PRO A 40 -6.50 -0.92 -16.91
C PRO A 40 -5.44 -1.60 -16.02
N LEU A 41 -5.85 -2.14 -14.87
CA LEU A 41 -4.98 -2.91 -13.97
C LEU A 41 -5.24 -4.39 -14.15
N GLU A 42 -4.18 -5.10 -14.56
CA GLU A 42 -4.19 -6.53 -14.79
C GLU A 42 -3.61 -7.29 -13.59
N ARG A 43 -4.01 -8.56 -13.47
CA ARG A 43 -3.41 -9.50 -12.51
C ARG A 43 -1.91 -9.67 -12.81
N SER A 44 -1.12 -9.92 -11.78
CA SER A 44 0.34 -10.10 -11.85
C SER A 44 1.14 -8.86 -12.26
N LYS A 45 0.49 -7.70 -12.42
CA LYS A 45 1.18 -6.43 -12.63
C LYS A 45 1.84 -5.95 -11.34
N VAL A 46 3.11 -5.55 -11.46
CA VAL A 46 3.88 -4.94 -10.37
C VAL A 46 3.55 -3.45 -10.31
N ILE A 47 3.21 -2.98 -9.11
CA ILE A 47 2.80 -1.60 -8.83
C ILE A 47 3.49 -1.08 -7.57
N ARG A 48 3.45 0.23 -7.39
CA ARG A 48 3.96 0.91 -6.20
C ARG A 48 2.83 1.64 -5.49
N PRO A 49 2.14 1.00 -4.53
CA PRO A 49 1.12 1.68 -3.74
C PRO A 49 1.69 2.28 -2.44
N VAL A 50 0.94 3.24 -1.88
CA VAL A 50 1.14 3.83 -0.55
C VAL A 50 0.19 3.19 0.45
N ILE A 51 0.69 2.83 1.63
CA ILE A 51 -0.13 2.29 2.72
C ILE A 51 -0.94 3.43 3.37
N VAL A 52 -2.25 3.26 3.46
CA VAL A 52 -3.16 4.25 4.08
C VAL A 52 -3.79 3.76 5.37
N ARG A 53 -4.02 2.44 5.51
CA ARG A 53 -4.60 1.82 6.71
C ARG A 53 -3.82 0.57 7.07
N THR A 54 -3.67 0.35 8.37
CA THR A 54 -3.02 -0.85 8.92
C THR A 54 -3.68 -1.27 10.23
N CYS A 55 -3.71 -2.58 10.48
CA CYS A 55 -4.09 -3.15 11.78
C CYS A 55 -3.02 -2.96 12.85
N LYS A 56 -1.80 -2.56 12.47
CA LYS A 56 -0.78 -2.21 13.46
C LYS A 56 -1.04 -0.81 13.98
N GLU A 57 -0.95 -0.64 15.30
CA GLU A 57 -1.07 0.66 15.94
C GLU A 57 -0.14 1.73 15.31
N PHE A 58 -0.73 2.86 14.95
CA PHE A 58 -0.01 4.05 14.50
C PHE A 58 -0.14 5.13 15.57
N LYS A 59 1.00 5.58 16.10
CA LYS A 59 1.04 6.67 17.09
C LYS A 59 1.23 7.99 16.36
N SER A 60 0.21 8.85 16.42
CA SER A 60 0.30 10.22 15.93
C SER A 60 1.21 11.05 16.84
N LYS A 61 1.74 12.15 16.31
CA LYS A 61 2.54 13.12 17.09
C LYS A 61 1.76 13.73 18.24
N ASP A 62 0.45 13.84 18.09
CA ASP A 62 -0.46 14.41 19.09
C ASP A 62 -0.81 13.40 20.21
N GLY A 63 -0.19 12.21 20.22
CA GLY A 63 -0.39 11.18 21.24
C GLY A 63 -1.55 10.23 20.99
N ILE A 64 -2.36 10.48 19.96
CA ILE A 64 -3.47 9.61 19.56
C ILE A 64 -2.93 8.31 18.94
N ILE A 65 -3.51 7.18 19.31
CA ILE A 65 -3.23 5.86 18.72
C ILE A 65 -4.38 5.50 17.78
N ILE A 66 -4.04 5.20 16.52
CA ILE A 66 -5.00 4.82 15.48
C ILE A 66 -4.71 3.37 15.07
N CYS A 67 -5.74 2.56 14.96
CA CYS A 67 -5.69 1.18 14.48
C CYS A 67 -6.92 0.93 13.60
N TYR A 68 -6.77 0.15 12.53
CA TYR A 68 -7.85 -0.21 11.62
C TYR A 68 -8.12 -1.71 11.64
N ASP A 69 -9.34 -2.11 11.31
CA ASP A 69 -9.70 -3.53 11.22
C ASP A 69 -9.07 -4.22 9.99
N ASP A 70 -8.70 -3.45 8.96
CA ASP A 70 -8.13 -3.94 7.72
C ASP A 70 -6.89 -3.15 7.24
N ASN A 71 -6.10 -3.81 6.40
CA ASN A 71 -4.97 -3.19 5.71
C ASN A 71 -5.42 -2.69 4.33
N ALA A 72 -5.10 -1.45 4.01
CA ALA A 72 -5.43 -0.87 2.71
C ALA A 72 -4.26 -0.03 2.15
N ALA A 73 -4.16 -0.03 0.82
CA ALA A 73 -3.15 0.74 0.11
C ALA A 73 -3.74 1.38 -1.16
N VAL A 74 -3.24 2.56 -1.51
CA VAL A 74 -3.66 3.33 -2.67
C VAL A 74 -2.57 3.27 -3.73
N ILE A 75 -2.95 2.98 -4.97
CA ILE A 75 -2.02 2.88 -6.08
C ILE A 75 -1.63 4.29 -6.52
N ILE A 76 -0.32 4.55 -6.61
CA ILE A 76 0.21 5.84 -7.06
C ILE A 76 1.03 5.70 -8.34
N ASP A 77 1.15 6.79 -9.08
CA ASP A 77 2.08 6.94 -10.18
C ASP A 77 3.50 7.32 -9.67
N GLN A 78 4.45 7.50 -10.59
CA GLN A 78 5.81 7.89 -10.24
C GLN A 78 5.93 9.34 -9.76
N LYS A 79 4.91 10.16 -10.01
CA LYS A 79 4.81 11.57 -9.63
C LYS A 79 4.05 11.76 -8.31
N GLY A 80 3.59 10.67 -7.68
CA GLY A 80 2.84 10.69 -6.42
C GLY A 80 1.33 10.90 -6.57
N ASN A 81 0.79 10.93 -7.78
CA ASN A 81 -0.64 11.06 -8.00
C ASN A 81 -1.35 9.71 -7.89
N PRO A 82 -2.57 9.65 -7.33
CA PRO A 82 -3.34 8.42 -7.27
C PRO A 82 -3.78 7.95 -8.66
N LYS A 83 -3.83 6.63 -8.84
CA LYS A 83 -4.21 5.94 -10.08
C LYS A 83 -5.43 5.05 -9.88
#